data_AF-W4GCH8-F1
#
_entry.id   AF-W4GCH8-F1
#
_cell.length_a   1.000
_cell.length_b   1.000
_cell.length_c   1.000
_cell.angle_alpha   90.00
_cell.angle_beta   90.00
_cell.angle_gamma   90.00
#
_symmetry.space_group_name_H-M   'P 1'
#
loop_
_entity.id
_entity.type
_entity.pdbx_description
1 polymer ?
#
loop_
_entity_poly.entity_id
_entity_poly.type
_entity_poly.pdbx_seq_one_letter_code
_entity_poly.pdbx_strand_id
1 'polypeptide(L)'
;MFIWIKYGFEEVPPRMFNSNVTCDILLGFVRASFLKEVDDICKQRSLKLSIDIEGVKKQREAVGAEVGSTSVESVSPSSQDLGDWQVKLEAQLEALLAISKSVKDLQSVNALDVVDESGQRLKLNDRPRDRAMDILKPRQVYQLVKLGDTPEAPPTPLKFALPAALPSAAAAAT
;
A
#
# COMPACT_ATOMS: atom_id res chain seq x y z
N MET A 1 -18.92 20.35 2.97
CA MET A 1 -17.51 20.74 2.99
C MET A 1 -16.69 19.52 2.62
N PHE A 2 -15.60 19.68 1.87
CA PHE A 2 -14.77 18.55 1.44
C PHE A 2 -13.37 18.63 2.06
N ILE A 3 -12.86 17.46 2.42
CA ILE A 3 -11.52 17.24 2.95
C ILE A 3 -10.84 16.12 2.18
N TRP A 4 -9.52 16.04 2.29
CA TRP A 4 -8.73 14.97 1.67
C TRP A 4 -8.08 14.13 2.75
N ILE A 5 -8.11 12.81 2.59
CA ILE A 5 -7.49 11.86 3.52
C ILE A 5 -6.57 10.94 2.73
N LYS A 6 -5.29 10.91 3.12
CA LYS A 6 -4.27 10.00 2.63
C LYS A 6 -4.30 8.69 3.41
N TYR A 7 -4.21 7.57 2.70
CA TYR A 7 -4.11 6.22 3.25
C TYR A 7 -3.69 5.23 2.17
N GLY A 8 -3.36 4.00 2.56
CA GLY A 8 -3.03 2.92 1.63
C GLY A 8 -1.63 3.06 1.06
N PHE A 9 -1.44 2.72 -0.21
CA PHE A 9 -0.12 2.76 -0.84
C PHE A 9 0.32 4.20 -1.13
N GLU A 10 1.62 4.46 -1.06
CA GLU A 10 2.18 5.82 -1.23
C GLU A 10 1.83 6.50 -2.56
N GLU A 11 1.67 5.72 -3.63
CA GLU A 11 1.27 6.21 -4.95
C GLU A 11 -0.22 6.51 -5.10
N VAL A 12 -1.04 6.13 -4.11
CA VAL A 12 -2.49 6.37 -4.15
C VAL A 12 -2.75 7.83 -3.80
N PRO A 13 -3.46 8.58 -4.66
CA PRO A 13 -3.75 9.98 -4.38
C PRO A 13 -4.68 10.14 -3.18
N PRO A 14 -4.64 11.28 -2.48
CA PRO A 14 -5.54 11.56 -1.36
C PRO A 14 -7.01 11.46 -1.78
N ARG A 15 -7.83 10.80 -0.96
CA ARG A 15 -9.26 10.59 -1.25
C ARG A 15 -10.11 11.70 -0.65
N MET A 16 -11.06 12.18 -1.43
CA MET A 16 -11.96 13.25 -1.01
C MET A 16 -13.15 12.68 -0.22
N PHE A 17 -13.45 13.28 0.93
CA PHE A 17 -14.60 12.93 1.75
C PHE A 17 -15.43 14.17 2.08
N ASN A 18 -16.74 13.99 2.21
CA ASN A 18 -17.65 15.03 2.69
C ASN A 18 -17.60 15.09 4.22
N SER A 19 -17.16 16.21 4.78
CA SER A 19 -17.14 16.44 6.24
C SER A 19 -18.44 17.03 6.79
N ASN A 20 -19.46 17.25 5.95
CA ASN A 20 -20.80 17.66 6.41
C ASN A 20 -21.63 16.47 6.94
N VAL A 21 -21.00 15.65 7.77
CA VAL A 21 -21.58 14.49 8.44
C VAL A 21 -21.02 14.43 9.87
N THR A 22 -21.56 13.55 10.70
CA THR A 22 -20.99 13.31 12.04
C THR A 22 -19.67 12.53 11.93
N CYS A 23 -18.83 12.63 12.97
CA CYS A 23 -17.49 12.03 12.95
C CYS A 23 -17.53 10.50 12.78
N ASP A 24 -18.51 9.83 13.38
CA ASP A 24 -18.72 8.38 13.21
C ASP A 24 -19.05 7.99 11.76
N ILE A 25 -19.90 8.78 11.09
CA ILE A 25 -20.27 8.57 9.69
C ILE A 25 -19.05 8.80 8.79
N LEU A 26 -18.29 9.89 9.02
CA LEU A 26 -17.08 10.16 8.25
C LEU A 26 -16.06 9.02 8.41
N LEU A 27 -15.74 8.64 9.65
CA LEU A 27 -14.80 7.53 9.91
C LEU A 27 -15.30 6.21 9.33
N GLY A 28 -16.61 5.95 9.36
CA GLY A 28 -17.23 4.78 8.74
C GLY A 28 -17.00 4.74 7.22
N PHE A 29 -17.22 5.86 6.52
CA PHE A 29 -16.94 5.95 5.08
C PHE A 29 -15.46 5.81 4.76
N VAL A 30 -14.60 6.48 5.52
CA VAL A 30 -13.15 6.42 5.32
C VAL A 30 -12.65 4.99 5.52
N ARG A 31 -13.12 4.31 6.57
CA ARG A 31 -12.81 2.91 6.86
C ARG A 31 -13.25 2.00 5.72
N ALA A 32 -14.51 2.10 5.29
CA ALA A 32 -15.03 1.26 4.21
C ALA A 32 -14.25 1.47 2.89
N SER A 33 -13.94 2.73 2.54
CA SER A 33 -13.14 3.06 1.36
C SER A 33 -11.72 2.52 1.46
N PHE A 34 -11.04 2.74 2.60
CA PHE A 34 -9.69 2.24 2.86
C PHE A 34 -9.62 0.72 2.76
N LEU A 35 -10.50 0.00 3.45
CA LEU A 35 -10.51 -1.46 3.48
C LEU A 35 -10.71 -2.04 2.08
N LYS A 36 -11.66 -1.49 1.31
CA LYS A 36 -11.95 -1.95 -0.04
C LYS A 36 -10.79 -1.65 -0.99
N GLU A 37 -10.30 -0.40 -1.02
CA GLU A 37 -9.26 0.00 -1.97
C GLU A 37 -7.95 -0.72 -1.73
N VAL A 38 -7.52 -0.85 -0.47
CA VAL A 38 -6.26 -1.54 -0.18
C VAL A 38 -6.38 -3.03 -0.48
N ASP A 39 -7.52 -3.66 -0.18
CA ASP A 39 -7.76 -5.08 -0.52
C ASP A 39 -7.76 -5.30 -2.05
N ASP A 40 -8.43 -4.44 -2.81
CA ASP A 40 -8.46 -4.49 -4.27
C ASP A 40 -7.06 -4.31 -4.88
N ILE A 41 -6.28 -3.34 -4.38
CA ILE A 41 -4.88 -3.13 -4.81
C ILE A 41 -4.01 -4.34 -4.46
N CYS A 42 -4.14 -4.88 -3.25
CA CYS A 42 -3.39 -6.07 -2.84
C CYS A 42 -3.69 -7.27 -3.74
N LYS A 43 -4.96 -7.52 -4.08
CA LYS A 43 -5.37 -8.60 -5.00
C LYS A 43 -4.83 -8.40 -6.42
N GLN A 44 -4.94 -7.18 -6.96
CA GLN A 44 -4.47 -6.88 -8.30
C GLN A 44 -2.95 -7.03 -8.40
N ARG A 45 -2.21 -6.52 -7.41
CA ARG A 45 -0.75 -6.60 -7.39
C ARG A 45 -0.23 -7.99 -7.11
N SER A 46 -0.84 -8.74 -6.20
CA SER A 46 -0.42 -10.11 -5.92
C SER A 46 -0.56 -10.99 -7.15
N LEU A 47 -1.68 -10.88 -7.88
CA LEU A 47 -1.89 -11.60 -9.13
C LEU A 47 -0.85 -11.23 -10.19
N LYS A 48 -0.56 -9.92 -10.36
CA LYS A 48 0.49 -9.47 -11.27
C LYS A 48 1.86 -10.04 -10.90
N LEU A 49 2.25 -9.98 -9.63
CA LEU A 49 3.53 -10.52 -9.16
C LEU A 49 3.61 -12.04 -9.34
N SER A 50 2.53 -12.77 -9.11
CA SER A 50 2.50 -14.23 -9.36
C SER A 50 2.76 -14.56 -10.82
N ILE A 51 2.19 -13.79 -11.76
CA ILE A 51 2.44 -13.94 -13.20
C ILE A 51 3.90 -13.59 -13.52
N ASP A 52 4.42 -12.50 -12.97
CA ASP A 52 5.81 -12.08 -13.22
C ASP A 52 6.81 -13.11 -12.67
N ILE A 53 6.58 -13.68 -11.48
CA ILE A 53 7.39 -14.77 -10.90
C ILE A 53 7.38 -16.01 -11.80
N GLU A 54 6.20 -16.42 -12.30
CA GLU A 54 6.08 -17.55 -13.20
C GLU A 54 6.81 -17.30 -14.53
N GLY A 55 6.72 -16.08 -15.06
CA GLY A 55 7.45 -15.66 -16.25
C GLY A 55 8.96 -15.74 -16.08
N VAL A 56 9.48 -15.24 -14.95
CA VAL A 56 10.92 -15.27 -14.61
C VAL A 56 11.41 -16.70 -14.41
N LYS A 57 10.62 -17.56 -13.75
CA LYS A 57 10.95 -18.97 -13.56
C LYS A 57 11.06 -19.70 -14.89
N LYS A 58 10.09 -19.48 -15.80
CA LYS A 58 10.12 -20.06 -17.15
C LYS A 58 11.32 -19.58 -17.97
N GLN A 59 11.66 -18.29 -17.85
CA GLN A 59 12.85 -17.72 -18.51
C GLN A 59 14.14 -18.34 -17.97
N ARG A 60 14.24 -18.56 -16.65
CA ARG A 60 15.39 -19.25 -16.03
C ARG A 60 15.53 -20.70 -16.49
N GLU A 61 14.43 -21.43 -16.63
CA GLU A 61 14.42 -22.81 -17.15
C GLU A 61 14.85 -22.85 -18.63
N ALA A 62 14.41 -21.89 -19.45
CA ALA A 62 14.83 -21.77 -20.84
C ALA A 62 16.33 -21.47 -20.97
N VAL A 63 16.87 -20.53 -20.19
CA VAL A 63 18.31 -20.23 -20.14
C VAL A 63 19.13 -21.44 -19.68
N GLY A 64 18.61 -22.24 -18.74
CA GLY A 64 19.24 -23.49 -18.30
C GLY A 64 19.26 -24.59 -19.36
N ALA A 65 18.26 -24.62 -20.27
CA ALA A 65 18.18 -25.59 -21.36
C ALA A 65 19.02 -25.21 -22.59
N GLU A 66 19.28 -23.91 -22.83
CA GLU A 66 20.06 -23.41 -23.97
C GLU A 66 21.59 -23.49 -23.81
N VAL A 67 22.11 -23.89 -22.65
CA VAL A 67 23.57 -24.09 -22.43
C VAL A 67 24.17 -25.20 -23.32
N GLY A 68 23.34 -25.93 -24.08
CA GLY A 68 23.76 -26.98 -25.03
C GLY A 68 24.06 -26.54 -26.47
N SER A 69 23.84 -25.29 -26.88
CA SER A 69 24.10 -24.88 -28.29
C SER A 69 24.61 -23.43 -28.40
N THR A 70 25.63 -23.25 -29.21
CA THR A 70 26.56 -22.10 -29.22
C THR A 70 25.98 -20.74 -29.66
N SER A 71 26.40 -19.71 -28.92
CA SER A 71 26.76 -18.33 -29.32
C SER A 71 25.81 -17.52 -30.22
N VAL A 72 25.16 -16.53 -29.62
CA VAL A 72 25.01 -15.16 -30.17
C VAL A 72 24.85 -14.19 -29.01
N GLU A 73 25.60 -13.08 -29.07
CA GLU A 73 25.45 -11.91 -28.19
C GLU A 73 23.99 -11.43 -28.20
N SER A 74 23.27 -11.81 -27.16
CA SER A 74 22.10 -11.10 -26.68
C SER A 74 22.38 -10.79 -25.22
N VAL A 75 22.05 -9.57 -24.79
CA VAL A 75 22.07 -9.17 -23.38
C VAL A 75 20.94 -9.92 -22.67
N SER A 76 21.07 -11.23 -22.59
CA SER A 76 20.20 -12.10 -21.81
C SER A 76 20.62 -11.93 -20.35
N PRO A 77 19.70 -11.57 -19.44
CA PRO A 77 20.03 -11.48 -18.03
C PRO A 77 20.62 -12.82 -17.58
N SER A 78 21.72 -12.78 -16.83
CA SER A 78 22.36 -14.01 -16.38
C SER A 78 21.39 -14.81 -15.50
N SER A 79 21.55 -16.13 -15.43
CA SER A 79 20.75 -16.97 -14.53
C SER A 79 20.80 -16.51 -13.07
N GLN A 80 21.84 -15.76 -12.70
CA GLN A 80 21.99 -15.11 -11.39
C GLN A 80 21.09 -13.87 -11.28
N ASP A 81 21.09 -12.98 -12.29
CA ASP A 81 20.21 -11.80 -12.33
C ASP A 81 18.72 -12.18 -12.28
N LEU A 82 18.34 -13.26 -12.97
CA LEU A 82 16.98 -13.82 -12.95
C LEU A 82 16.61 -14.36 -11.56
N GLY A 83 17.55 -14.98 -10.85
CA GLY A 83 17.36 -15.44 -9.48
C GLY A 83 17.18 -14.29 -8.50
N ASP A 84 18.04 -13.27 -8.58
CA ASP A 84 17.94 -12.07 -7.74
C ASP A 84 16.65 -11.29 -8.00
N TRP A 85 16.18 -11.28 -9.25
CA TRP A 85 14.91 -10.68 -9.63
C TRP A 85 13.71 -11.47 -9.09
N GLN A 86 13.75 -12.80 -9.16
CA GLN A 86 12.71 -13.66 -8.59
C GLN A 86 12.56 -13.44 -7.07
N VAL A 87 13.67 -13.43 -6.32
CA VAL A 87 13.66 -13.20 -4.86
C VAL A 87 13.04 -11.85 -4.51
N LYS A 88 13.27 -10.81 -5.31
CA LYS A 88 12.67 -9.48 -5.11
C LYS A 88 11.15 -9.50 -5.31
N LEU A 89 10.68 -10.18 -6.36
CA LEU A 89 9.24 -10.31 -6.62
C LEU A 89 8.55 -11.12 -5.51
N GLU A 90 9.18 -12.18 -5.02
CA GLU A 90 8.70 -12.98 -3.89
C GLU A 90 8.63 -12.14 -2.60
N ALA A 91 9.64 -11.32 -2.32
CA ALA A 91 9.63 -10.39 -1.18
C ALA A 91 8.52 -9.33 -1.29
N GLN A 92 8.25 -8.80 -2.49
CA GLN A 92 7.12 -7.90 -2.71
C GLN A 92 5.77 -8.59 -2.50
N LEU A 93 5.64 -9.84 -2.95
CA LEU A 93 4.43 -10.63 -2.76
C LEU A 93 4.19 -10.91 -1.27
N GLU A 94 5.23 -11.29 -0.53
CA GLU A 94 5.15 -11.49 0.92
C GLU A 94 4.71 -10.20 1.64
N ALA A 95 5.30 -9.06 1.28
CA ALA A 95 4.92 -7.75 1.83
C ALA A 95 3.43 -7.43 1.56
N LEU A 96 2.92 -7.70 0.34
CA LEU A 96 1.50 -7.51 0.01
C LEU A 96 0.58 -8.42 0.81
N LEU A 97 0.98 -9.69 1.02
CA LEU A 97 0.20 -10.62 1.84
C LEU A 97 0.17 -10.19 3.30
N ALA A 98 1.29 -9.69 3.83
CA ALA A 98 1.36 -9.11 5.17
C ALA A 98 0.46 -7.87 5.31
N ILE A 99 0.45 -6.98 4.31
CA ILE A 99 -0.45 -5.82 4.27
C ILE A 99 -1.92 -6.27 4.23
N SER A 100 -2.27 -7.21 3.34
CA SER A 100 -3.64 -7.74 3.23
C SER A 100 -4.12 -8.36 4.55
N LYS A 101 -3.24 -9.09 5.26
CA LYS A 101 -3.54 -9.62 6.59
C LYS A 101 -3.80 -8.50 7.60
N SER A 102 -2.91 -7.51 7.68
CA SER A 102 -3.07 -6.34 8.55
C SER A 102 -4.37 -5.57 8.30
N VAL A 103 -4.76 -5.41 7.03
CA VAL A 103 -6.03 -4.78 6.63
C VAL A 103 -7.25 -5.58 7.09
N LYS A 104 -7.19 -6.93 7.02
CA LYS A 104 -8.25 -7.80 7.55
C LYS A 104 -8.37 -7.69 9.07
N ASP A 105 -7.25 -7.61 9.79
CA ASP A 105 -7.26 -7.38 11.24
C ASP A 105 -7.88 -6.01 11.60
N LEU A 106 -7.72 -5.00 10.74
CA LEU A 106 -8.38 -3.70 10.90
C LEU A 106 -9.90 -3.74 10.65
N GLN A 107 -10.45 -4.79 10.05
CA GLN A 107 -11.91 -4.92 9.86
C GLN A 107 -12.64 -5.24 11.17
N SER A 108 -11.99 -5.90 12.12
CA SER A 108 -12.59 -6.26 13.40
C SER A 108 -12.42 -5.17 14.48
N VAL A 109 -11.46 -4.26 14.32
CA VAL A 109 -11.11 -3.26 15.36
C VAL A 109 -11.55 -1.84 14.96
N ASN A 110 -12.32 -1.17 15.83
CA ASN A 110 -12.70 0.23 15.64
C ASN A 110 -11.64 1.21 16.17
N ALA A 111 -10.41 1.10 15.65
CA ALA A 111 -9.23 1.82 16.12
C ALA A 111 -8.65 2.74 15.03
N LEU A 112 -9.51 3.45 14.28
CA LEU A 112 -9.07 4.38 13.24
C LEU A 112 -9.33 5.82 13.65
N ASP A 113 -8.39 6.68 13.32
CA ASP A 113 -8.52 8.13 13.45
C ASP A 113 -7.70 8.84 12.37
N VAL A 114 -7.72 10.17 12.37
CA VAL A 114 -6.94 10.99 11.44
C VAL A 114 -6.00 11.93 12.17
N VAL A 115 -4.85 12.18 11.54
CA VAL A 115 -3.89 13.22 11.94
C VAL A 115 -3.85 14.31 10.89
N ASP A 116 -3.57 15.54 11.32
CA ASP A 116 -3.34 16.67 10.42
C ASP A 116 -1.92 16.66 9.83
N GLU A 117 -1.58 17.71 9.07
CA GLU A 117 -0.27 17.89 8.44
C GLU A 117 0.87 18.06 9.45
N SER A 118 0.56 18.44 10.69
CA SER A 118 1.51 18.56 11.80
C SER A 118 1.65 17.25 12.58
N GLY A 119 0.92 16.19 12.20
CA GLY A 119 0.87 14.92 12.91
C GLY A 119 0.00 14.96 14.18
N GLN A 120 -0.77 16.04 14.39
CA GLN A 120 -1.66 16.15 15.52
C GLN A 120 -2.92 15.30 15.30
N ARG A 121 -3.19 14.41 16.24
CA ARG A 121 -4.40 13.56 16.24
C ARG A 121 -5.64 14.40 16.52
N LEU A 122 -6.67 14.23 15.69
CA LEU A 122 -7.91 15.00 15.78
C LEU A 122 -9.00 14.36 16.64
N LYS A 123 -8.83 13.09 17.05
CA LYS A 123 -9.70 12.40 18.00
C LYS A 123 -11.15 12.36 17.53
N LEU A 124 -11.37 12.14 16.23
CA LEU A 124 -12.72 12.05 15.66
C LEU A 124 -13.49 10.86 16.27
N ASN A 125 -12.78 9.81 16.64
CA ASN A 125 -13.30 8.62 17.29
C ASN A 125 -13.83 8.90 18.72
N ASP A 126 -13.32 9.93 19.41
CA ASP A 126 -13.75 10.30 20.77
C ASP A 126 -15.00 11.19 20.75
N ARG A 127 -15.35 11.73 19.58
CA ARG A 127 -16.45 12.69 19.37
C ARG A 127 -17.42 12.22 18.29
N PRO A 128 -17.99 11.00 18.38
CA PRO A 128 -18.74 10.40 17.29
C PRO A 128 -19.96 11.22 16.83
N ARG A 129 -20.61 11.94 17.76
CA ARG A 129 -21.82 12.75 17.48
C ARG A 129 -21.52 14.16 16.99
N ASP A 130 -20.29 14.63 17.12
CA ASP A 130 -19.91 15.97 16.69
C ASP A 130 -19.86 16.03 15.16
N ARG A 131 -20.12 17.21 14.59
CA ARG A 131 -19.98 17.41 13.14
C ARG A 131 -18.50 17.41 12.79
N ALA A 132 -18.13 16.59 11.82
CA ALA A 132 -16.74 16.50 11.38
C ALA A 132 -16.22 17.85 10.86
N MET A 133 -17.08 18.68 10.27
CA MET A 133 -16.72 20.02 9.80
C MET A 133 -16.40 21.03 10.90
N ASP A 134 -16.79 20.79 12.16
CA ASP A 134 -16.45 21.68 13.28
C ASP A 134 -15.02 21.45 13.77
N ILE A 135 -14.45 20.28 13.44
CA ILE A 135 -13.10 19.86 13.85
C ILE A 135 -12.13 19.95 12.68
N LEU A 136 -12.57 19.54 11.49
CA LEU A 136 -11.75 19.45 10.28
C LEU A 136 -11.78 20.78 9.53
N LYS A 137 -10.62 21.19 9.03
CA LYS A 137 -10.45 22.38 8.21
C LYS A 137 -10.70 22.05 6.73
N PRO A 138 -11.39 22.93 5.98
CA PRO A 138 -11.58 22.75 4.55
C PRO A 138 -10.23 22.76 3.81
N ARG A 139 -10.14 22.04 2.70
CA ARG A 139 -8.96 22.04 1.80
C ARG A 139 -7.66 21.53 2.42
N GLN A 140 -7.73 20.95 3.61
CA GLN A 140 -6.57 20.32 4.24
C GLN A 140 -6.51 18.83 3.90
N VAL A 141 -5.28 18.31 3.89
CA VAL A 141 -4.98 16.90 3.70
C VAL A 141 -4.67 16.28 5.06
N TYR A 142 -5.46 15.28 5.42
CA TYR A 142 -5.28 14.48 6.63
C TYR A 142 -4.64 13.14 6.28
N GLN A 143 -4.10 12.46 7.28
CA GLN A 143 -3.54 11.12 7.14
C GLN A 143 -4.32 10.16 8.05
N LEU A 144 -4.76 9.04 7.48
CA LEU A 144 -5.41 7.97 8.24
C LEU A 144 -4.37 7.22 9.09
N VAL A 145 -4.71 7.00 10.35
CA VAL A 145 -3.86 6.29 11.31
C VAL A 145 -4.64 5.20 12.03
N LYS A 146 -3.91 4.13 12.40
CA LYS A 146 -4.36 3.12 13.36
C LYS A 146 -3.97 3.59 14.77
N LEU A 147 -4.92 3.53 15.69
CA LEU A 147 -4.67 3.71 17.11
C LEU A 147 -4.01 2.45 17.68
N GLY A 148 -2.97 2.62 18.50
CA GLY A 148 -2.37 1.50 19.20
C GLY A 148 -3.32 0.94 20.27
N ASP A 149 -3.02 -0.28 20.73
CA ASP A 149 -3.82 -0.98 21.73
C ASP A 149 -3.79 -0.29 23.11
N THR A 150 -2.85 0.63 23.33
CA THR A 150 -2.76 1.49 24.51
C THR A 150 -2.98 2.96 24.15
N PRO A 151 -3.59 3.76 25.04
CA PRO A 151 -3.87 5.18 24.80
C PRO A 151 -2.62 6.05 24.65
N GLU A 152 -1.45 5.58 25.10
CA GLU A 152 -0.14 6.23 24.96
C GLU A 152 0.63 5.78 23.71
N ALA A 153 0.20 4.71 23.03
CA ALA A 153 0.89 4.24 21.84
C ALA A 153 0.76 5.29 20.72
N PRO A 154 1.87 5.63 20.04
CA PRO A 154 1.83 6.57 18.94
C PRO A 154 0.93 6.02 17.82
N PRO A 155 0.12 6.87 17.18
CA PRO A 155 -0.72 6.45 16.06
C PRO A 155 0.16 5.98 14.90
N THR A 156 -0.14 4.80 14.35
CA THR A 156 0.59 4.25 13.21
C THR A 156 -0.04 4.70 11.90
N PRO A 157 0.69 5.41 11.02
CA PRO A 157 0.18 5.77 9.70
C PRO A 157 -0.19 4.54 8.88
N LEU A 158 -1.41 4.52 8.33
CA LEU A 158 -1.84 3.49 7.39
C LEU A 158 -1.35 3.85 5.99
N LYS A 159 -0.03 3.94 5.86
CA LYS A 159 0.68 4.20 4.60
C LYS A 159 1.61 3.01 4.33
N PHE A 160 1.42 2.34 3.21
CA PHE A 160 2.16 1.16 2.82
C PHE A 160 3.15 1.51 1.71
N ALA A 161 4.41 1.09 1.88
CA ALA A 161 5.43 1.13 0.85
C ALA A 161 5.81 -0.31 0.51
N LEU A 162 5.82 -0.64 -0.77
CA LEU A 162 6.39 -1.91 -1.22
C LEU A 162 7.90 -1.78 -1.34
N PRO A 163 8.67 -2.84 -1.04
CA PRO A 163 10.10 -2.86 -1.33
C PRO A 163 10.31 -2.50 -2.80
N ALA A 164 11.13 -1.49 -3.10
CA ALA A 164 11.34 -1.08 -4.48
C ALA A 164 11.97 -2.23 -5.28
N ALA A 165 11.32 -2.63 -6.36
CA ALA A 165 12.02 -3.34 -7.42
C ALA A 165 12.93 -2.31 -8.09
N LEU A 166 14.24 -2.37 -7.81
CA LEU A 166 15.22 -1.51 -8.47
C LEU A 166 15.09 -1.62 -10.00
N PRO A 167 15.40 -0.54 -10.73
CA PRO A 167 14.97 -0.35 -12.10
C PRO A 167 15.57 -1.42 -13.00
N SER A 168 14.79 -1.85 -14.00
CA SER A 168 15.33 -2.43 -15.21
C SER A 168 16.51 -1.57 -15.67
N ALA A 169 17.62 -2.19 -16.04
CA ALA A 169 18.88 -1.58 -16.47
C ALA A 169 18.77 -0.76 -17.77
N ALA A 170 17.67 -0.03 -17.98
CA ALA A 170 17.48 0.94 -19.05
C ALA A 170 17.80 2.39 -18.63
N ALA A 171 18.12 2.63 -17.35
CA ALA A 171 18.44 3.96 -16.81
C ALA A 171 19.95 4.20 -16.60
N ALA A 172 20.82 3.50 -17.33
CA ALA A 172 22.26 3.75 -17.35
C ALA A 172 22.74 4.17 -18.76
N ALA A 173 21.94 4.98 -19.44
CA ALA A 173 22.31 5.63 -20.71
C ALA A 173 21.91 7.11 -20.66
N THR A 174 22.64 7.90 -19.87
CA THR A 174 22.82 9.34 -20.07
C THR A 174 24.23 9.70 -19.61
#